data_AF-A0ABD5SI80-F1
#
_entry.id   AF-A0ABD5SI80-F1
#
_cell.length_a   1.000
_cell.length_b   1.000
_cell.length_c   1.000
_cell.angle_alpha   90.00
_cell.angle_beta   90.00
_cell.angle_gamma   90.00
#
_symmetry.space_group_name_H-M   'P 1'
#
loop_
_entity.id
_entity.type
_entity.pdbx_description
1 polymer ?
#
loop_
_entity_poly.entity_id
_entity_poly.type
_entity_poly.pdbx_seq_one_letter_code
_entity_poly.pdbx_strand_id
1 'polypeptide(L)' 'MEPQAERWCHVLIGVALILLTIGIGYDFIFGTKLADFLVIIAGLFLGWAAFLYCLGNASFWG' A
#
# COMPACT_ATOMS: atom_id res chain seq x y z
N MET A 1 9.27 15.99 -7.98
CA MET A 1 9.88 14.82 -7.31
C MET A 1 11.18 14.48 -8.00
N GLU A 2 12.20 14.04 -7.25
CA GLU A 2 13.33 13.36 -7.87
C GLU A 2 12.85 12.07 -8.56
N PRO A 3 13.41 11.69 -9.73
CA PRO A 3 12.94 10.55 -10.52
C PRO A 3 13.05 9.21 -9.75
N GLN A 4 13.96 9.13 -8.78
CA GLN A 4 14.07 7.99 -7.89
C GLN A 4 12.89 7.90 -6.92
N ALA A 5 12.47 9.03 -6.33
CA ALA A 5 11.34 9.05 -5.39
C ALA A 5 10.01 8.71 -6.06
N GLU A 6 9.82 9.15 -7.30
CA GLU A 6 8.63 8.82 -8.11
C GLU A 6 8.51 7.30 -8.37
N ARG A 7 9.61 6.64 -8.73
CA ARG A 7 9.64 5.17 -8.89
C ARG A 7 9.30 4.45 -7.60
N TRP A 8 9.89 4.88 -6.47
CA TRP A 8 9.59 4.30 -5.17
C TRP A 8 8.12 4.49 -4.79
N CYS A 9 7.55 5.65 -5.07
CA CYS A 9 6.12 5.91 -4.90
C CYS A 9 5.24 4.91 -5.65
N HIS A 10 5.50 4.72 -6.94
CA HIS A 10 4.75 3.76 -7.74
C HIS A 10 4.91 2.32 -7.24
N VAL A 11 6.12 1.93 -6.84
CA VAL A 11 6.39 0.59 -6.27
C VAL A 11 5.63 0.40 -4.97
N LEU A 12 5.71 1.35 -4.02
CA LEU A 12 5.03 1.24 -2.73
C LEU A 12 3.50 1.20 -2.90
N ILE A 13 2.95 2.05 -3.75
CA ILE A 13 1.51 2.04 -4.06
C ILE A 13 1.09 0.71 -4.70
N GLY A 14 1.88 0.22 -5.66
CA GLY A 14 1.62 -1.07 -6.31
C GLY A 14 1.65 -2.24 -5.33
N VAL A 15 2.64 -2.28 -4.44
CA VAL A 15 2.75 -3.32 -3.40
C VAL A 15 1.57 -3.25 -2.43
N ALA A 16 1.16 -2.06 -2.00
CA ALA A 16 0.00 -1.88 -1.13
C ALA A 16 -1.30 -2.39 -1.78
N LEU A 17 -1.52 -2.07 -3.06
CA LEU A 17 -2.66 -2.56 -3.84
C LEU A 17 -2.66 -4.08 -3.93
N ILE A 18 -1.52 -4.70 -4.23
CA ILE A 18 -1.40 -6.16 -4.32
C ILE A 18 -1.71 -6.83 -2.97
N LEU A 19 -1.15 -6.33 -1.87
CA LEU A 19 -1.47 -6.87 -0.54
C LEU A 19 -2.96 -6.74 -0.21
N LEU A 20 -3.58 -5.61 -0.53
CA LEU A 20 -5.02 -5.42 -0.30
C LEU A 20 -5.85 -6.39 -1.15
N THR A 21 -5.52 -6.54 -2.44
CA THR A 21 -6.24 -7.46 -3.33
C THR A 21 -6.11 -8.90 -2.87
N ILE A 22 -4.91 -9.34 -2.48
CA ILE A 22 -4.70 -10.70 -1.98
C ILE A 22 -5.45 -10.91 -0.67
N GLY A 23 -5.33 -10.01 0.30
CA GLY A 23 -5.98 -10.12 1.60
C GLY A 23 -7.51 -10.16 1.50
N ILE A 24 -8.10 -9.24 0.72
CA ILE A 24 -9.55 -9.21 0.49
C ILE A 24 -10.03 -10.45 -0.26
N GLY A 25 -9.29 -10.87 -1.30
CA GLY A 25 -9.63 -12.05 -2.09
C GLY A 25 -9.57 -13.34 -1.28
N TYR A 26 -8.55 -13.50 -0.43
CA TYR A 26 -8.42 -14.66 0.45
C TYR A 26 -9.51 -14.71 1.52
N ASP A 27 -9.82 -13.58 2.16
CA ASP A 27 -10.92 -13.49 3.14
C ASP A 27 -12.23 -13.93 2.49
N PHE A 28 -12.52 -13.43 1.28
CA PHE A 28 -13.74 -13.75 0.55
C PHE A 28 -13.85 -15.23 0.13
N ILE A 29 -12.75 -15.86 -0.27
CA ILE A 29 -12.76 -17.25 -0.78
C ILE A 29 -12.68 -18.27 0.36
N PHE A 30 -11.80 -18.06 1.34
CA PHE A 30 -11.47 -19.05 2.36
C PHE A 30 -12.04 -18.73 3.74
N GLY A 31 -12.47 -17.49 4.00
CA GLY A 31 -13.05 -17.09 5.28
C GLY A 31 -12.07 -17.15 6.45
N THR A 32 -10.76 -17.05 6.20
CA THR A 32 -9.70 -17.17 7.21
C THR A 32 -9.54 -15.89 8.03
N LYS A 33 -10.30 -15.79 9.12
CA LYS A 33 -10.56 -14.53 9.85
C LYS A 33 -9.38 -13.75 10.45
N LEU A 34 -8.20 -14.32 10.67
CA LEU A 34 -7.12 -13.63 11.39
C LEU A 34 -5.91 -13.30 10.51
N ALA A 35 -5.44 -14.27 9.73
CA ALA A 35 -4.29 -14.06 8.85
C ALA A 35 -4.61 -13.06 7.74
N ASP A 36 -5.78 -13.17 7.10
CA ASP A 36 -6.18 -12.26 6.02
C ASP A 36 -6.41 -10.84 6.53
N PHE A 37 -6.93 -10.72 7.76
CA PHE A 37 -7.11 -9.43 8.41
C PHE A 37 -5.78 -8.72 8.65
N LEU A 38 -4.72 -9.45 9.03
CA LEU A 38 -3.37 -8.90 9.16
C LEU A 38 -2.79 -8.48 7.81
N VAL A 39 -3.04 -9.23 6.74
CA VAL A 39 -2.59 -8.86 5.38
C VAL A 39 -3.28 -7.57 4.91
N ILE A 40 -4.59 -7.43 5.18
CA ILE A 40 -5.35 -6.22 4.86
C ILE A 40 -4.82 -5.03 5.67
N ILE A 41 -4.60 -5.19 6.97
CA ILE A 41 -4.02 -4.13 7.82
C ILE A 41 -2.63 -3.74 7.33
N ALA A 42 -1.78 -4.70 6.98
CA ALA A 42 -0.44 -4.44 6.47
C ALA A 42 -0.48 -3.70 5.13
N GLY A 43 -1.34 -4.13 4.19
CA GLY A 43 -1.54 -3.45 2.91
C GLY A 43 -2.07 -2.03 3.07
N LEU A 44 -3.01 -1.82 3.99
CA LEU A 44 -3.57 -0.50 4.28
C LEU A 44 -2.51 0.43 4.91
N PHE A 45 -1.75 -0.08 5.88
CA PHE A 45 -0.67 0.67 6.52
C PHE A 45 0.42 1.05 5.51
N LEU A 46 0.84 0.10 4.66
CA LEU A 46 1.77 0.37 3.56
C LEU A 46 1.20 1.40 2.58
N GLY A 47 -0.09 1.33 2.25
CA GLY A 47 -0.75 2.30 1.38
C GLY A 47 -0.74 3.73 1.96
N TRP A 48 -1.02 3.88 3.25
CA TRP A 48 -0.93 5.18 3.94
C TRP A 48 0.50 5.70 4.03
N ALA A 49 1.46 4.84 4.40
CA ALA A 49 2.87 5.22 4.45
C ALA A 49 3.38 5.64 3.06
N ALA A 50 3.00 4.90 2.01
CA ALA A 50 3.28 5.25 0.61
C ALA A 50 2.70 6.60 0.24
N PHE A 51 1.42 6.83 0.55
CA PHE A 51 0.72 8.07 0.24
C PHE A 51 1.39 9.28 0.92
N LEU A 52 1.72 9.18 2.21
CA LEU A 52 2.39 10.24 2.95
C LEU A 52 3.83 10.48 2.44
N TYR A 53 4.55 9.42 2.11
CA TYR A 53 5.88 9.53 1.50
C TYR A 53 5.80 10.24 0.15
N CYS A 54 4.84 9.87 -0.70
CA CYS A 54 4.63 10.51 -1.99
C CYS A 54 4.17 11.95 -1.85
N LEU A 55 3.27 12.24 -0.91
CA LEU A 55 2.79 13.60 -0.67
C LEU A 55 3.90 14.50 -0.13
N GLY A 56 4.75 13.99 0.76
CA GLY A 56 5.88 14.74 1.31
C GLY A 56 7.00 14.98 0.30
N ASN A 57 7.23 14.04 -0.62
CA ASN A 57 8.20 14.20 -1.71
C ASN A 57 7.62 14.92 -2.94
N ALA A 58 6.29 14.99 -3.04
CA ALA A 58 5.62 15.85 -4.00
C ALA A 58 5.97 17.28 -3.62
N SER A 59 6.50 18.02 -4.58
CA SER A 59 6.87 19.43 -4.49
C SER A 59 5.65 20.36 -4.33
N PHE A 60 4.60 19.92 -3.62
CA PHE A 60 3.43 20.70 -3.22
C PHE A 60 3.72 21.60 -2.00
N TRP A 61 4.83 21.36 -1.29
CA TRP A 61 5.25 22.11 -0.10
C TRP A 61 6.52 22.98 -0.30
N GLY A 62 6.89 23.26 -1.56
CA GLY A 62 8.01 24.14 -1.92
C GLY A 62 7.57 25.30 -2.80
#